data_AF-A0A920DRV6-F1
#
_entry.id   AF-A0A920DRV6-F1
#
_cell.length_a   1.000
_cell.length_b   1.000
_cell.length_c   1.000
_cell.angle_alpha   90.00
_cell.angle_beta   90.00
_cell.angle_gamma   90.00
#
_symmetry.space_group_name_H-M   'P 1'
#
loop_
_entity.id
_entity.type
_entity.pdbx_description
1 polymer ?
#
loop_
_entity_poly.entity_id
_entity_poly.type
_entity_poly.pdbx_seq_one_letter_code
_entity_poly.pdbx_strand_id
1 'polypeptide(L)'
;MKLRDICNKLEEWAPLAYQESYDNSGLIVGDPETDVKGILVSLDCLECVIDEAISKDCNVIVSHHPIVFDGLKSLTGKSYVERTVLKAIKNNIALYAIHTNLDNIDTGVNKMIADRLSLQNVKILKPKKGV
;
A
#
# COMPACT_ATOMS: atom_id res chain seq x y z
N MET A 1 10.45 16.53 0.20
CA MET A 1 10.32 15.28 0.99
C MET A 1 10.49 14.14 0.01
N LYS A 2 11.32 13.16 0.34
CA LYS A 2 11.60 12.02 -0.54
C LYS A 2 10.59 10.91 -0.29
N LEU A 3 10.34 10.07 -1.30
CA LEU A 3 9.44 8.91 -1.17
C LEU A 3 9.89 7.98 -0.04
N ARG A 4 11.20 7.78 0.12
CA ARG A 4 11.77 7.02 1.25
C ARG A 4 11.30 7.54 2.61
N ASP A 5 11.15 8.85 2.78
CA ASP A 5 10.69 9.44 4.05
C ASP A 5 9.24 9.02 4.34
N ILE A 6 8.40 8.94 3.31
CA ILE A 6 7.02 8.45 3.40
C ILE A 6 6.99 6.96 3.70
N CYS A 7 7.77 6.14 2.99
CA CYS A 7 7.87 4.71 3.26
C CYS A 7 8.26 4.46 4.72
N ASN A 8 9.32 5.11 5.20
CA ASN A 8 9.77 4.99 6.58
C ASN A 8 8.67 5.34 7.59
N LYS A 9 7.85 6.38 7.33
CA LYS A 9 6.73 6.75 8.21
C LYS A 9 5.60 5.72 8.20
N LEU A 10 5.30 5.15 7.03
CA LEU A 10 4.32 4.08 6.92
C LEU A 10 4.81 2.80 7.62
N GLU A 11 6.09 2.50 7.53
CA GLU A 11 6.72 1.33 8.16
C GLU A 11 6.94 1.51 9.67
N GLU A 12 7.15 2.74 10.15
CA GLU A 12 7.10 3.07 11.58
C GLU A 12 5.70 2.86 12.18
N TRP A 13 4.66 3.19 11.41
CA TRP A 13 3.27 2.99 11.83
C TRP A 13 2.84 1.52 11.75
N ALA A 14 3.10 0.87 10.61
CA ALA A 14 2.78 -0.52 10.33
C ALA A 14 4.05 -1.28 9.87
N PRO A 15 4.83 -1.84 10.80
CA PRO A 15 6.10 -2.51 10.47
C PRO A 15 5.93 -3.63 9.44
N LEU A 16 6.82 -3.67 8.44
CA LEU A 16 6.80 -4.72 7.41
C LEU A 16 6.95 -6.13 7.98
N ALA A 17 7.59 -6.29 9.14
CA ALA A 17 7.71 -7.57 9.84
C ALA A 17 6.36 -8.14 10.29
N TYR A 18 5.31 -7.31 10.37
CA TYR A 18 3.98 -7.74 10.81
C TYR A 18 3.14 -8.32 9.68
N GLN A 19 3.56 -8.17 8.42
CA GLN A 19 2.85 -8.77 7.29
C GLN A 19 2.85 -10.32 7.35
N GLU A 20 1.84 -10.95 6.76
CA GLU A 20 1.78 -12.41 6.63
C GLU A 20 2.81 -12.92 5.62
N SER A 21 3.20 -14.20 5.72
CA SER A 21 4.29 -14.75 4.89
C SER A 21 4.00 -14.81 3.39
N TYR A 22 2.73 -14.69 3.00
CA TYR A 22 2.28 -14.67 1.61
C TYR A 22 2.11 -13.24 1.08
N ASP A 23 2.25 -12.23 1.94
CA ASP A 23 1.92 -10.85 1.61
C ASP A 23 3.06 -10.16 0.84
N ASN A 24 2.73 -9.02 0.23
CA ASN A 24 3.67 -8.17 -0.50
C ASN A 24 3.44 -6.68 -0.14
N SER A 25 3.64 -6.33 1.13
CA SER A 25 3.59 -4.94 1.62
C SER A 25 4.93 -4.21 1.39
N GLY A 26 4.88 -2.89 1.20
CA GLY A 26 6.04 -2.03 0.95
C GLY A 26 5.98 -1.31 -0.40
N LEU A 27 7.12 -0.77 -0.84
CA LEU A 27 7.23 -0.10 -2.14
C LEU A 27 7.24 -1.14 -3.28
N ILE A 28 6.20 -1.14 -4.11
CA ILE A 28 6.02 -2.08 -5.23
C ILE A 28 6.57 -1.52 -6.54
N VAL A 29 6.31 -0.24 -6.82
CA VAL A 29 6.77 0.48 -8.02
C VAL A 29 7.27 1.85 -7.59
N GLY A 30 8.41 2.28 -8.14
CA GLY A 30 8.92 3.63 -7.94
C GLY A 30 10.38 3.66 -7.50
N ASP A 31 10.90 4.87 -7.36
CA ASP A 31 12.25 5.14 -6.87
C ASP A 31 12.15 5.85 -5.51
N PRO A 32 12.71 5.29 -4.42
CA PRO A 32 12.72 5.91 -3.09
C PRO A 32 13.27 7.35 -3.05
N GLU A 33 14.13 7.73 -3.99
CA GLU A 33 14.74 9.08 -4.05
C GLU A 33 13.90 10.09 -4.85
N THR A 34 12.71 9.69 -5.32
CA THR A 34 11.74 10.58 -5.98
C THR A 34 11.24 11.65 -5.01
N ASP A 35 11.16 12.90 -5.48
CA ASP A 35 10.48 13.97 -4.73
C ASP A 35 8.96 13.79 -4.79
N VAL A 36 8.31 13.76 -3.63
CA VAL A 36 6.86 13.59 -3.53
C VAL A 36 6.16 14.92 -3.84
N LYS A 37 5.22 14.88 -4.79
CA LYS A 37 4.33 15.99 -5.15
C LYS A 37 2.98 15.88 -4.46
N GLY A 38 2.43 14.68 -4.41
CA GLY A 38 1.13 14.38 -3.84
C GLY A 38 0.95 12.88 -3.65
N ILE A 39 0.18 12.53 -2.62
CA ILE A 39 -0.11 11.14 -2.26
C ILE A 39 -1.62 10.92 -2.40
N LEU A 40 -2.00 9.93 -3.18
CA LEU A 40 -3.37 9.42 -3.24
C LEU A 40 -3.47 8.15 -2.38
N VAL A 41 -4.45 8.08 -1.49
CA VAL A 41 -4.71 6.88 -0.66
C VAL A 41 -5.88 6.12 -1.25
N SER A 42 -5.75 4.80 -1.44
CA SER A 42 -6.81 3.95 -1.97
C SER A 42 -6.92 2.60 -1.26
N LEU A 43 -8.04 1.91 -1.47
CA LEU A 43 -8.16 0.50 -1.07
C LEU A 43 -7.42 -0.37 -2.09
N ASP A 44 -7.89 -0.32 -3.34
CA ASP A 44 -7.32 -1.01 -4.50
C ASP A 44 -6.59 -0.02 -5.41
N CYS A 45 -5.54 -0.47 -6.10
CA CYS A 45 -4.87 0.31 -7.15
C CYS A 45 -5.25 -0.23 -8.53
N LEU A 46 -6.26 0.36 -9.16
CA LEU A 46 -6.71 0.02 -10.53
C LEU A 46 -6.26 1.08 -11.54
N GLU A 47 -6.42 0.80 -12.84
CA GLU A 47 -6.06 1.77 -13.90
C GLU A 47 -6.74 3.14 -13.74
N CYS A 48 -7.96 3.19 -13.18
CA CYS A 48 -8.70 4.42 -12.91
C CYS A 48 -8.16 5.20 -11.70
N VAL A 49 -7.52 4.51 -10.74
CA VAL A 49 -6.85 5.15 -9.60
C VAL A 49 -5.56 5.82 -10.07
N ILE A 50 -4.88 5.22 -11.06
CA ILE A 50 -3.77 5.90 -11.74
C ILE A 50 -4.27 7.16 -12.46
N ASP A 51 -5.42 7.11 -13.16
CA ASP A 51 -6.01 8.29 -13.79
C ASP A 51 -6.36 9.38 -12.78
N GLU A 52 -6.92 8.99 -11.62
CA GLU A 52 -7.21 9.93 -10.54
C GLU A 52 -5.93 10.60 -10.03
N ALA A 53 -4.86 9.83 -9.79
CA ALA A 53 -3.58 10.37 -9.34
C ALA A 53 -3.00 11.37 -10.35
N ILE A 54 -3.04 11.05 -11.65
CA ILE A 54 -2.65 11.99 -12.72
C ILE A 54 -3.49 13.26 -12.67
N SER A 55 -4.82 13.13 -12.57
CA SER A 55 -5.73 14.29 -12.54
C SER A 55 -5.52 15.21 -11.35
N LYS A 56 -5.02 14.66 -10.23
CA LYS A 56 -4.75 15.36 -8.98
C LYS A 56 -3.28 15.74 -8.80
N ASP A 57 -2.44 15.57 -9.83
CA ASP A 57 -0.99 15.79 -9.78
C ASP A 57 -0.29 15.08 -8.60
N CYS A 58 -0.77 13.88 -8.27
CA CYS A 58 -0.17 12.99 -7.28
C CYS A 58 0.79 12.02 -7.98
N ASN A 59 1.98 11.83 -7.40
CA ASN A 59 3.00 10.91 -7.93
C ASN A 59 3.29 9.73 -7.01
N VAL A 60 2.47 9.54 -5.97
CA VAL A 60 2.52 8.38 -5.07
C VAL A 60 1.09 7.91 -4.84
N ILE A 61 0.88 6.60 -4.92
CA ILE A 61 -0.36 5.94 -4.49
C ILE A 61 -0.01 5.00 -3.34
N VAL A 62 -0.69 5.17 -2.21
CA VAL A 62 -0.62 4.25 -1.07
C VAL A 62 -1.93 3.46 -1.05
N SER A 63 -1.85 2.17 -1.33
CA SER A 63 -3.01 1.27 -1.39
C SER A 63 -2.97 0.25 -0.27
N HIS A 64 -4.12 -0.11 0.27
CA HIS A 64 -4.18 -1.22 1.22
C HIS A 64 -3.87 -2.55 0.54
N HIS A 65 -4.53 -2.86 -0.60
CA HIS A 65 -4.27 -4.09 -1.33
C HIS A 65 -3.09 -3.93 -2.31
N PRO A 66 -2.10 -4.83 -2.29
CA PRO A 66 -0.98 -4.79 -3.22
C PRO A 66 -1.46 -5.16 -4.63
N ILE A 67 -1.18 -4.29 -5.62
CA ILE A 67 -1.51 -4.57 -7.03
C ILE A 67 -0.69 -5.73 -7.60
N VAL A 68 0.55 -5.90 -7.13
CA VAL A 68 1.39 -7.08 -7.43
C VAL A 68 1.35 -7.97 -6.20
N PHE A 69 0.56 -9.03 -6.25
CA PHE A 69 0.51 -10.03 -5.16
C PHE A 69 1.46 -11.20 -5.44
N ASP A 70 1.42 -11.71 -6.68
CA ASP A 70 2.36 -12.71 -7.19
C ASP A 70 3.38 -12.08 -8.14
N GLY A 71 4.56 -12.68 -8.22
CA GLY A 71 5.63 -12.21 -9.11
C GLY A 71 5.23 -12.14 -10.59
N LEU A 72 5.45 -11.00 -11.23
CA LEU A 72 5.18 -10.79 -12.65
C LEU A 72 6.32 -11.32 -13.52
N LYS A 73 6.01 -12.24 -14.45
CA LYS A 73 7.00 -12.80 -15.41
C LYS A 73 7.13 -11.98 -16.70
N SER A 74 6.18 -11.09 -16.98
CA SER A 74 6.11 -10.27 -18.19
C SER A 74 5.28 -9.02 -17.92
N LEU A 75 5.56 -7.92 -18.64
CA LEU A 75 4.77 -6.69 -18.62
C LEU A 75 4.34 -6.32 -20.04
N THR A 76 3.32 -7.01 -20.56
CA THR A 76 2.77 -6.79 -21.91
C THR A 76 1.38 -6.15 -21.89
N GLY A 77 0.79 -5.97 -20.71
CA GLY A 77 -0.55 -5.40 -20.54
C GLY A 77 -1.67 -6.42 -20.73
N LYS A 78 -1.34 -7.71 -20.69
CA LYS A 78 -2.34 -8.80 -20.85
C LYS A 78 -3.34 -8.88 -19.70
N SER A 79 -2.95 -8.46 -18.50
CA SER A 79 -3.80 -8.43 -17.30
C SER A 79 -4.00 -6.99 -16.81
N TYR A 80 -5.03 -6.77 -15.99
CA TYR A 80 -5.26 -5.46 -15.37
C TYR A 80 -4.10 -5.06 -14.45
N VAL A 81 -3.48 -6.03 -13.75
CA VAL A 81 -2.28 -5.81 -12.93
C VAL A 81 -1.15 -5.23 -13.79
N GLU A 82 -0.83 -5.89 -14.91
CA GLU A 82 0.23 -5.43 -15.80
C GLU A 82 -0.08 -4.07 -16.41
N ARG A 83 -1.32 -3.83 -16.83
CA ARG A 83 -1.72 -2.52 -17.38
C ARG A 83 -1.61 -1.42 -16.35
N THR A 84 -2.03 -1.68 -15.11
CA THR A 84 -1.93 -0.72 -13.99
C THR A 84 -0.47 -0.39 -13.70
N VAL A 85 0.38 -1.41 -13.54
CA VAL A 85 1.82 -1.24 -13.30
C VAL A 85 2.49 -0.50 -14.46
N LEU A 86 2.24 -0.90 -15.71
CA LEU A 86 2.77 -0.23 -16.90
C LEU A 86 2.34 1.25 -16.96
N LYS A 87 1.09 1.55 -16.62
CA LYS A 87 0.57 2.91 -16.61
C LYS A 87 1.19 3.75 -15.51
N ALA A 88 1.36 3.20 -14.31
CA ALA A 88 2.05 3.86 -13.20
C ALA A 88 3.50 4.20 -13.58
N ILE A 89 4.24 3.24 -14.13
CA ILE A 89 5.63 3.43 -14.59
C ILE A 89 5.70 4.54 -15.65
N LYS A 90 4.84 4.50 -16.68
CA LYS A 90 4.84 5.49 -17.77
C LYS A 90 4.55 6.92 -17.30
N ASN A 91 3.85 7.08 -16.19
CA ASN A 91 3.47 8.38 -15.63
C ASN A 91 4.31 8.78 -14.41
N ASN A 92 5.38 8.03 -14.09
CA ASN A 92 6.23 8.26 -12.93
C ASN A 92 5.46 8.30 -11.60
N ILE A 93 4.49 7.39 -11.44
CA ILE A 93 3.69 7.25 -10.22
C ILE A 93 4.22 6.05 -9.44
N ALA A 94 4.63 6.28 -8.20
CA ALA A 94 5.03 5.23 -7.27
C ALA A 94 3.81 4.55 -6.66
N LEU A 95 3.91 3.23 -6.43
CA LEU A 95 2.87 2.40 -5.82
C LEU A 95 3.43 1.77 -4.55
N TYR A 96 2.82 2.06 -3.41
CA TYR A 96 3.15 1.48 -2.11
C TYR A 96 1.95 0.69 -1.58
N ALA A 97 2.19 -0.51 -1.07
CA ALA A 97 1.17 -1.37 -0.46
C ALA A 97 1.31 -1.39 1.07
N ILE A 98 0.19 -1.23 1.77
CA ILE A 98 0.09 -1.29 3.24
C ILE A 98 -1.04 -2.25 3.63
N HIS A 99 -0.76 -3.54 3.56
CA HIS A 99 -1.76 -4.60 3.58
C HIS A 99 -1.88 -5.26 4.96
N THR A 100 -1.44 -6.51 5.09
CA THR A 100 -1.64 -7.28 6.32
C THR A 100 -0.79 -6.76 7.49
N ASN A 101 0.29 -6.02 7.22
CA ASN A 101 1.02 -5.30 8.28
C ASN A 101 0.14 -4.28 9.00
N LEU A 102 -0.75 -3.59 8.27
CA LEU A 102 -1.70 -2.65 8.86
C LEU A 102 -2.90 -3.35 9.50
N ASP A 103 -3.28 -4.54 9.02
CA ASP A 103 -4.29 -5.35 9.72
C ASP A 103 -3.81 -5.85 11.09
N ASN A 104 -2.49 -6.07 11.22
CA ASN A 104 -1.84 -6.69 12.37
C ASN A 104 -1.31 -5.71 13.43
N ILE A 105 -1.62 -4.41 13.33
CA ILE A 105 -1.34 -3.43 14.39
C ILE A 105 -2.60 -3.03 15.17
N ASP A 106 -2.41 -2.62 16.43
CA ASP A 106 -3.48 -2.20 17.35
C ASP A 106 -4.13 -0.84 17.01
N THR A 107 -3.55 -0.10 16.06
CA THR A 107 -4.06 1.18 15.55
C THR A 107 -4.56 1.10 14.09
N GLY A 108 -4.59 -0.10 13.51
CA GLY A 108 -4.81 -0.32 12.09
C GLY A 108 -6.26 -0.58 11.69
N VAL A 109 -6.47 -1.35 10.61
CA VAL A 109 -7.80 -1.56 10.00
C VAL A 109 -8.80 -2.12 11.00
N ASN A 110 -8.42 -3.17 11.73
CA ASN A 110 -9.30 -3.82 12.70
C ASN A 110 -9.68 -2.89 13.87
N LYS A 111 -8.77 -1.99 14.27
CA LYS A 111 -9.07 -0.97 15.29
C LYS A 111 -10.08 0.04 14.77
N MET A 112 -9.91 0.53 13.55
CA MET A 112 -10.87 1.45 12.92
C MET A 112 -12.27 0.83 12.81
N ILE A 113 -12.36 -0.44 12.42
CA ILE A 113 -13.63 -1.17 12.36
C ILE A 113 -14.25 -1.30 13.76
N ALA A 114 -13.47 -1.68 14.76
CA ALA A 114 -13.95 -1.81 16.12
C ALA A 114 -14.49 -0.49 16.69
N ASP A 115 -13.80 0.62 16.42
CA ASP A 115 -14.22 1.96 16.84
C ASP A 115 -15.51 2.40 16.15
N ARG A 116 -15.63 2.13 14.84
CA ARG A 116 -16.88 2.37 14.08
C ARG A 116 -18.07 1.59 14.63
N LEU A 117 -17.83 0.39 15.13
CA LEU A 117 -18.83 -0.47 15.77
C LEU A 117 -19.02 -0.14 17.27
N SER A 118 -18.32 0.86 17.81
CA SER A 118 -18.34 1.26 19.23
C SER A 118 -18.00 0.12 20.20
N LEU A 119 -17.18 -0.85 19.76
CA LEU A 119 -16.76 -1.97 20.59
C LEU A 119 -15.89 -1.47 21.76
N GLN A 120 -16.12 -2.04 22.94
CA GLN A 120 -15.38 -1.72 24.16
C GLN A 120 -14.46 -2.87 24.56
N ASN A 121 -13.41 -2.58 25.32
CA ASN A 121 -12.47 -3.58 25.85
C ASN A 121 -11.87 -4.49 24.77
N VAL A 122 -11.57 -3.93 23.60
CA VAL A 122 -10.99 -4.67 22.47
C VAL A 122 -9.57 -5.10 22.78
N LYS A 123 -9.20 -6.27 22.26
CA LYS A 123 -7.86 -6.85 22.38
C LYS A 123 -7.48 -7.52 21.07
N ILE A 124 -6.20 -7.71 20.85
CA ILE A 124 -5.70 -8.49 19.72
C ILE A 124 -6.32 -9.90 19.76
N LEU A 125 -7.00 -10.27 18.67
CA LEU A 125 -7.69 -11.55 18.56
C LEU A 125 -6.72 -12.73 18.46
N LYS A 126 -5.67 -12.57 17.64
CA LYS A 126 -4.65 -13.60 17.39
C LYS A 126 -3.26 -12.96 17.47
N PRO A 127 -2.59 -12.98 18.63
CA PRO A 127 -1.24 -12.43 18.77
C PRO A 127 -0.24 -13.14 17.85
N LYS A 128 0.55 -12.35 17.12
CA LYS A 128 1.66 -12.86 16.31
C LYS A 128 2.82 -13.22 17.24
N LYS A 129 3.48 -14.36 16.99
CA LYS A 129 4.62 -14.84 17.78
C LYS A 129 5.92 -14.50 17.06
N GLY A 130 6.96 -14.12 17.81
CA GLY A 130 8.30 -13.94 17.26
C GLY A 130 8.50 -12.65 16.46
N VAL A 131 7.71 -11.62 16.78
CA VAL A 131 7.81 -10.26 16.23
C VAL A 131 7.74 -9.24 17.35
#